data_AF-A0A963QBY6-F1
#
_entry.id   AF-A0A963QBY6-F1
#
_cell.length_a   1.000
_cell.length_b   1.000
_cell.length_c   1.000
_cell.angle_alpha   90.00
_cell.angle_beta   90.00
_cell.angle_gamma   90.00
#
_symmetry.space_group_name_H-M   'P 1'
#
loop_
_entity.id
_entity.type
_entity.pdbx_description
1 polymer ?
#
loop_
_entity_poly.entity_id
_entity_poly.type
_entity_poly.pdbx_seq_one_letter_code
_entity_poly.pdbx_strand_id
1 'polypeptide(L)'
;PSLLMLDEPSLGLAPLIVKEIFSIIETLRQTGVTIVLVEQNARAALAVADRGFVLEMGEIGLQGPADDLARDPRVIDTYLGAAKK
;
A
#
# COMPACT_ATOMS: atom_id res chain seq x y z
N PRO A 1 -8.12 -5.98 -18.80
CA PRO A 1 -8.35 -6.72 -17.54
C PRO A 1 -9.28 -5.93 -16.61
N SER A 2 -10.22 -6.59 -15.94
CA SER A 2 -11.08 -5.93 -14.94
C SER A 2 -10.39 -5.78 -13.58
N LEU A 3 -9.43 -6.67 -13.28
CA LEU A 3 -8.68 -6.73 -12.03
C LEU A 3 -7.20 -7.04 -12.32
N LEU A 4 -6.30 -6.33 -11.65
CA LEU A 4 -4.86 -6.58 -11.59
C LEU A 4 -4.48 -6.84 -10.13
N MET A 5 -3.80 -7.96 -9.87
CA MET A 5 -3.27 -8.29 -8.54
C MET A 5 -1.74 -8.24 -8.60
N LEU A 6 -1.13 -7.54 -7.65
CA LEU A 6 0.32 -7.38 -7.53
C LEU A 6 0.75 -7.85 -6.14
N ASP A 7 1.67 -8.80 -6.10
CA ASP A 7 2.21 -9.36 -4.85
C ASP A 7 3.66 -8.91 -4.67
N GLU A 8 3.89 -8.06 -3.67
CA GLU A 8 5.20 -7.48 -3.30
C GLU A 8 6.02 -6.94 -4.49
N PRO A 9 5.45 -6.11 -5.39
CA PRO A 9 6.11 -5.72 -6.64
C PRO A 9 7.38 -4.88 -6.42
N SER A 10 7.54 -4.24 -5.26
CA SER A 10 8.70 -3.39 -4.95
C SER A 10 9.84 -4.11 -4.20
N LEU A 11 9.65 -5.37 -3.77
CA LEU A 11 10.62 -6.07 -2.92
C LEU A 11 11.98 -6.27 -3.62
N GLY A 12 13.05 -5.88 -2.95
CA GLY A 12 14.44 -6.09 -3.43
C GLY A 12 14.87 -5.15 -4.56
N LEU A 13 14.03 -4.20 -4.95
CA LEU A 13 14.32 -3.25 -6.03
C LEU A 13 14.97 -1.97 -5.51
N ALA A 14 15.72 -1.30 -6.39
CA ALA A 14 16.32 -0.01 -6.07
C ALA A 14 15.23 1.07 -5.83
N PRO A 15 15.45 2.06 -4.95
CA PRO A 15 14.44 3.08 -4.61
C PRO A 15 13.82 3.82 -5.80
N LEU A 16 14.59 3.98 -6.88
CA LEU A 16 14.10 4.62 -8.12
C LEU A 16 13.05 3.75 -8.82
N ILE A 17 13.29 2.45 -8.91
CA ILE A 17 12.38 1.50 -9.56
C ILE A 17 11.09 1.37 -8.77
N VAL A 18 11.16 1.38 -7.44
CA VAL A 18 9.96 1.42 -6.58
C VAL A 18 9.06 2.60 -6.94
N LYS A 19 9.63 3.82 -7.05
CA LYS A 19 8.86 5.01 -7.43
C LYS A 19 8.22 4.87 -8.81
N GLU A 20 8.95 4.30 -9.77
CA GLU A 20 8.44 4.08 -11.12
C GLU A 20 7.27 3.10 -11.13
N ILE A 21 7.35 2.00 -10.37
CA ILE A 21 6.24 1.05 -10.20
C ILE A 21 4.99 1.74 -9.65
N PHE A 22 5.12 2.53 -8.59
CA PHE A 22 3.97 3.25 -8.02
C PHE A 22 3.38 4.28 -9.00
N SER A 23 4.20 4.96 -9.79
CA SER A 23 3.72 5.85 -10.85
C SER A 23 2.95 5.11 -11.94
N ILE A 24 3.37 3.89 -12.29
CA ILE A 24 2.66 3.05 -13.26
C ILE A 24 1.31 2.60 -12.68
N ILE A 25 1.28 2.21 -11.41
CA ILE A 25 0.04 1.82 -10.71
C ILE A 25 -0.97 2.97 -10.71
N GLU A 26 -0.53 4.19 -10.40
CA GLU A 26 -1.39 5.38 -10.45
C GLU A 26 -1.95 5.63 -11.86
N THR A 27 -1.11 5.46 -12.89
CA THR A 27 -1.53 5.63 -14.29
C THR A 27 -2.55 4.56 -14.68
N LEU A 28 -2.33 3.30 -14.28
CA LEU A 28 -3.25 2.19 -14.56
C LEU A 28 -4.60 2.39 -13.87
N ARG A 29 -4.62 2.88 -12.64
CA ARG A 29 -5.86 3.24 -11.91
C ARG A 29 -6.72 4.23 -12.71
N GLN A 30 -6.11 5.21 -13.38
CA GLN A 30 -6.84 6.20 -14.20
C GLN A 30 -7.53 5.58 -15.42
N THR A 31 -7.11 4.38 -15.86
CA THR A 31 -7.74 3.66 -16.98
C THR A 31 -8.99 2.88 -16.58
N GLY A 32 -9.35 2.86 -15.30
CA GLY A 32 -10.51 2.12 -14.77
C GLY A 32 -10.23 0.66 -14.43
N VAL A 33 -8.97 0.23 -14.47
CA VAL A 33 -8.56 -1.10 -14.00
C VAL A 33 -8.61 -1.13 -12.46
N THR A 34 -9.29 -2.13 -11.89
CA THR A 34 -9.24 -2.35 -10.44
C THR A 34 -7.90 -2.98 -10.08
N ILE A 35 -7.24 -2.49 -9.03
CA ILE A 35 -5.93 -3.00 -8.60
C ILE A 35 -6.02 -3.47 -7.15
N VAL A 36 -5.51 -4.67 -6.89
CA VAL A 36 -5.25 -5.18 -5.53
C VAL A 36 -3.75 -5.28 -5.37
N LEU A 37 -3.21 -4.50 -4.45
CA LEU A 37 -1.78 -4.41 -4.18
C LEU A 37 -1.49 -5.00 -2.80
N VAL A 38 -0.60 -6.00 -2.76
CA VAL A 38 -0.04 -6.55 -1.52
C VAL A 38 1.39 -6.02 -1.41
N GLU A 39 1.70 -5.37 -0.28
CA GLU A 39 2.98 -4.68 -0.06
C GLU A 39 3.38 -4.74 1.41
N GLN A 40 4.68 -4.91 1.66
CA GLN A 40 5.24 -4.79 3.02
C GLN A 40 5.42 -3.32 3.40
N ASN A 41 5.67 -2.45 2.42
CA ASN A 41 5.75 -1.01 2.64
C ASN A 41 4.35 -0.39 2.70
N ALA A 42 3.71 -0.50 3.87
CA ALA A 42 2.36 0.02 4.11
C ALA A 42 2.24 1.52 3.76
N ARG A 43 3.32 2.30 3.93
CA ARG A 43 3.31 3.74 3.63
C ARG A 43 3.09 4.01 2.15
N ALA A 44 3.87 3.33 1.32
CA ALA A 44 3.79 3.50 -0.13
C ALA A 44 2.47 2.95 -0.66
N ALA A 45 2.02 1.81 -0.14
CA ALA A 45 0.75 1.21 -0.51
C ALA A 45 -0.46 2.10 -0.19
N LEU A 46 -0.52 2.62 1.05
CA LEU A 46 -1.61 3.51 1.47
C LEU A 46 -1.62 4.84 0.71
N ALA A 47 -0.46 5.32 0.25
CA ALA A 47 -0.38 6.57 -0.51
C ALA A 47 -1.07 6.49 -1.89
N VAL A 48 -1.18 5.29 -2.47
CA VAL A 48 -1.79 5.08 -3.80
C VAL A 48 -3.14 4.36 -3.75
N ALA A 49 -3.53 3.84 -2.59
CA ALA A 49 -4.74 3.04 -2.41
C ALA A 49 -5.97 3.91 -2.12
N ASP A 50 -7.13 3.46 -2.56
CA ASP A 50 -8.42 4.03 -2.15
C ASP A 50 -8.86 3.49 -0.77
N ARG A 51 -8.58 2.21 -0.51
CA ARG A 51 -8.89 1.50 0.73
C ARG A 51 -7.73 0.60 1.12
N GLY A 52 -7.49 0.45 2.42
CA GLY A 52 -6.46 -0.42 2.97
C GLY A 52 -7.04 -1.52 3.86
N PHE A 53 -6.31 -2.63 3.93
CA PHE A 53 -6.54 -3.74 4.85
C PHE A 53 -5.19 -4.13 5.44
N VAL A 54 -5.10 -4.20 6.76
CA VAL A 54 -3.92 -4.63 7.50
C VAL A 54 -4.16 -6.03 8.00
N LEU A 55 -3.32 -6.96 7.56
CA LEU A 55 -3.38 -8.37 7.95
C LEU A 55 -2.38 -8.63 9.08
N GLU A 56 -2.88 -9.11 10.22
CA GLU A 56 -2.10 -9.46 11.40
C GLU A 56 -2.41 -10.90 11.79
N MET A 57 -1.39 -11.77 11.81
CA MET A 57 -1.53 -13.18 12.22
C MET A 57 -2.65 -13.96 11.49
N GLY A 58 -2.93 -13.59 10.23
CA GLY A 58 -3.97 -14.23 9.41
C GLY A 58 -5.37 -13.63 9.57
N GLU A 59 -5.55 -12.59 10.39
CA GLU A 59 -6.81 -11.88 10.56
C GLU A 59 -6.69 -10.42 10.10
N ILE A 60 -7.81 -9.82 9.66
CA ILE A 60 -7.86 -8.41 9.31
C ILE A 60 -7.94 -7.60 10.61
N GLY A 61 -6.81 -7.05 11.04
CA GLY A 61 -6.73 -6.23 12.26
C GLY A 61 -7.32 -4.84 12.06
N LEU A 62 -7.03 -4.19 10.93
CA LEU A 62 -7.50 -2.85 10.59
C LEU A 62 -7.93 -2.78 9.13
N GLN A 63 -9.00 -2.02 8.85
CA GLN A 63 -9.47 -1.78 7.49
C GLN A 63 -10.21 -0.44 7.41
N GLY A 64 -10.16 0.20 6.25
CA GLY A 64 -10.81 1.50 6.06
C GLY A 64 -10.35 2.24 4.81
N PRO A 65 -10.79 3.49 4.63
CA PRO A 65 -10.20 4.41 3.67
C PRO A 65 -8.69 4.52 3.91
N ALA A 66 -7.89 4.54 2.84
CA ALA A 66 -6.44 4.56 2.98
C ALA A 66 -5.95 5.81 3.74
N ASP A 67 -6.60 6.96 3.52
CA ASP A 67 -6.31 8.22 4.21
C ASP A 67 -6.53 8.14 5.74
N ASP A 68 -7.58 7.44 6.17
CA ASP A 68 -7.88 7.25 7.59
C ASP A 68 -6.84 6.33 8.23
N LEU A 69 -6.50 5.24 7.54
CA LEU A 69 -5.47 4.30 7.99
C LEU A 69 -4.07 4.95 8.03
N ALA A 70 -3.73 5.80 7.07
CA ALA A 70 -2.45 6.51 7.04
C ALA A 70 -2.29 7.51 8.21
N ARG A 71 -3.40 7.90 8.85
CA ARG A 71 -3.44 8.78 10.03
C ARG A 71 -3.66 8.02 11.33
N ASP A 72 -3.94 6.73 11.29
CA ASP A 72 -4.17 5.92 12.48
C ASP A 72 -2.84 5.71 13.22
N PRO A 73 -2.72 6.16 14.49
CA PRO A 73 -1.48 6.00 15.27
C PRO A 73 -0.99 4.55 15.35
N ARG A 74 -1.90 3.56 15.37
CA ARG A 74 -1.54 2.13 15.40
C ARG A 74 -0.85 1.69 14.12
N VAL A 75 -1.33 2.16 12.97
CA VAL A 75 -0.71 1.89 11.66
C VAL A 75 0.63 2.59 11.57
N ILE A 76 0.71 3.84 12.05
CA ILE A 76 1.94 4.62 12.04
C ILE A 76 3.04 3.96 12.87
N ASP A 77 2.72 3.57 14.10
CA ASP A 77 3.68 3.01 15.05
C ASP A 77 4.15 1.61 14.63
N THR A 78 3.24 0.78 14.11
CA THR A 78 3.56 -0.60 13.75
C THR A 78 4.19 -0.74 12.36
N TYR A 79 3.75 0.07 11.37
CA TYR A 79 4.06 -0.17 9.95
C TYR A 79 4.71 1.00 9.21
N LEU A 80 4.45 2.24 9.60
CA LEU A 80 4.98 3.42 8.89
C LEU A 80 6.28 3.95 9.49
N GLY A 81 6.69 3.40 10.64
CA GLY A 81 7.90 3.79 11.34
C GLY A 81 7.82 5.25 11.78
N ALA A 82 7.01 5.57 12.79
CA ALA A 82 7.29 6.76 13.59
C ALA A 82 8.69 6.60 14.15
N ALA A 83 9.59 7.50 13.72
CA ALA A 83 10.96 7.56 14.20
C ALA A 83 10.96 7.52 15.73
N LYS A 84 11.44 6.41 16.31
CA LYS A 84 11.92 6.43 17.68
C LYS A 84 13.01 7.50 17.73
N LYS A 85 12.71 8.57 18.45
CA LYS A 85 13.64 9.62 18.82
C LYS A 85 14.71 9.07 19.76
#